data_AF-A0A819TQ60-F1
#
_entry.id   AF-A0A819TQ60-F1
#
_cell.length_a   1.000
_cell.length_b   1.000
_cell.length_c   1.000
_cell.angle_alpha   90.00
_cell.angle_beta   90.00
_cell.angle_gamma   90.00
#
_symmetry.space_group_name_H-M   'P 1'
#
loop_
_entity.id
_entity.type
_entity.pdbx_description
1 polymer ?
#
loop_
_entity_poly.entity_id
_entity_poly.type
_entity_poly.pdbx_seq_one_letter_code
_entity_poly.pdbx_strand_id
1 'polypeptide(L)' 'KACSNTDLDITGEATPTVTGFFEVTVNGKLVHSKKNGDEFPDTKEKMDKIVKAIQAAK' A
#
# COMPACT_ATOMS: atom_id res chain seq x y z
N LYS A 1 3.39 -22.13 4.53
CA LYS A 1 4.27 -20.94 4.60
C LYS A 1 3.70 -20.05 5.70
N ALA A 2 4.41 -19.90 6.81
CA ALA A 2 3.89 -19.23 8.01
C ALA A 2 3.55 -17.76 7.71
N CYS A 3 2.29 -17.36 7.91
CA CYS A 3 1.97 -15.97 8.24
C CYS A 3 2.45 -15.77 9.67
N SER A 4 3.71 -15.38 9.85
CA SER A 4 4.15 -14.83 11.12
C SER A 4 3.42 -13.51 11.31
N ASN A 5 2.47 -13.50 12.24
CA ASN A 5 1.89 -12.29 12.82
C ASN A 5 3.05 -11.39 13.25
N THR A 6 3.37 -10.43 12.40
CA THR A 6 4.26 -9.32 12.71
C THR A 6 3.31 -8.20 13.08
N ASP A 7 3.55 -7.50 14.19
CA ASP A 7 2.84 -6.26 14.56
C ASP A 7 2.77 -5.34 13.33
N LEU A 8 1.65 -5.39 12.63
CA LEU A 8 1.36 -4.65 11.42
C LEU A 8 0.15 -3.79 11.76
N ASP A 9 0.42 -2.53 12.09
CA ASP A 9 -0.62 -1.53 12.26
C ASP A 9 -1.11 -1.09 10.87
N ILE A 10 -2.33 -1.48 10.53
CA ILE A 10 -2.97 -1.13 9.26
C ILE A 10 -4.09 -0.15 9.58
N THR A 11 -3.86 1.12 9.23
CA THR A 11 -4.86 2.18 9.31
C THR A 11 -5.33 2.57 7.91
N GLY A 12 -6.56 3.06 7.81
CA GLY A 12 -7.15 3.50 6.56
C GLY A 12 -8.04 4.71 6.78
N GLU A 13 -7.80 5.77 6.00
CA GLU A 13 -8.57 7.00 6.03
C GLU A 13 -9.31 7.17 4.70
N ALA A 14 -10.64 7.27 4.76
CA ALA A 14 -11.42 7.63 3.60
C ALA A 14 -11.29 9.14 3.33
N THR A 15 -11.18 9.53 2.06
CA THR A 15 -11.17 10.93 1.66
C THR A 15 -12.60 11.38 1.31
N PRO A 16 -13.33 12.09 2.20
CA PRO A 16 -14.76 12.32 2.02
C PRO A 16 -15.11 13.23 0.85
N THR A 17 -14.17 14.10 0.44
CA THR A 17 -14.37 15.09 -0.63
C THR A 17 -13.58 14.79 -1.90
N VAL A 18 -12.75 13.74 -1.89
CA VAL A 18 -11.82 13.44 -2.98
C VAL A 18 -12.05 12.01 -3.44
N THR A 19 -12.47 11.84 -4.69
CA THR A 19 -12.67 10.51 -5.29
C THR A 19 -11.47 10.12 -6.16
N GLY A 20 -11.26 8.82 -6.33
CA GLY A 20 -10.19 8.31 -7.22
C GLY A 20 -8.78 8.33 -6.63
N PHE A 21 -8.63 8.66 -5.35
CA PHE A 21 -7.35 8.60 -4.64
C PHE A 21 -7.19 7.28 -3.91
N PHE A 22 -5.99 6.71 -3.99
CA PHE A 22 -5.58 5.55 -3.22
C PHE A 22 -4.06 5.62 -3.07
N GLU A 23 -3.60 5.78 -1.84
CA GLU A 23 -2.18 5.95 -1.52
C GLU A 23 -1.81 4.95 -0.43
N VAL A 24 -0.69 4.26 -0.63
CA VAL A 24 -0.15 3.31 0.32
C VAL A 24 1.19 3.83 0.79
N THR A 25 1.34 3.92 2.10
CA THR A 25 2.55 4.40 2.75
C THR A 25 3.07 3.31 3.68
N VAL A 26 4.37 3.03 3.62
CA VAL A 26 5.04 2.05 4.48
C VAL A 26 6.16 2.79 5.22
N ASN A 27 6.10 2.80 6.56
CA ASN A 27 7.07 3.50 7.42
C ASN A 27 7.28 4.98 7.01
N GLY A 28 6.20 5.68 6.68
CA GLY A 28 6.24 7.08 6.22
C GLY A 28 6.66 7.30 4.76
N LYS A 29 6.99 6.24 4.01
CA LYS A 29 7.35 6.32 2.58
C LYS A 29 6.17 5.94 1.69
N LEU A 30 5.81 6.81 0.74
CA LEU A 30 4.80 6.51 -0.29
C LEU A 30 5.32 5.39 -1.21
N VAL A 31 4.60 4.27 -1.28
CA VAL A 31 4.98 3.09 -2.08
C VAL A 31 4.05 2.86 -3.27
N HIS A 32 2.83 3.41 -3.23
CA HIS A 32 1.85 3.33 -4.31
C HIS A 32 0.97 4.58 -4.27
N SER A 33 0.73 5.23 -5.42
CA SER A 33 -0.24 6.33 -5.50
C SER A 33 -1.02 6.27 -6.80
N LYS A 34 -2.33 6.07 -6.68
CA LYS A 34 -3.25 6.13 -7.82
C LYS A 34 -3.26 7.51 -8.46
N LYS A 35 -3.08 8.58 -7.67
CA LYS A 35 -2.99 9.95 -8.19
C LYS A 35 -1.78 10.14 -9.10
N ASN A 36 -0.68 9.47 -8.76
CA ASN A 36 0.60 9.62 -9.46
C ASN A 36 0.76 8.66 -10.65
N GLY A 37 -0.31 7.96 -11.04
CA GLY A 37 -0.32 7.08 -12.21
C GLY A 37 -0.06 5.61 -11.94
N ASP A 38 0.06 5.17 -10.67
CA ASP A 38 0.17 3.73 -10.36
C ASP A 38 -1.16 2.97 -10.51
N GLU A 39 -2.25 3.69 -10.79
CA GLU A 39 -3.62 3.18 -10.93
C GLU A 39 -4.06 2.34 -9.70
N PHE A 40 -5.10 1.52 -9.84
CA PHE A 40 -5.49 0.61 -8.77
C PHE A 40 -4.49 -0.57 -8.70
N PRO A 41 -4.17 -1.09 -7.51
CA PRO A 41 -3.32 -2.28 -7.37
C PRO A 41 -4.10 -3.57 -7.68
N ASP A 42 -4.72 -3.65 -8.86
CA ASP A 42 -5.51 -4.81 -9.30
C ASP A 42 -4.66 -5.93 -9.92
N THR A 43 -3.44 -5.61 -10.36
CA THR A 43 -2.52 -6.59 -10.94
C THR A 43 -1.56 -7.17 -9.92
N LYS A 44 -1.14 -8.41 -10.15
CA LYS A 44 -0.15 -9.09 -9.30
C LYS A 44 1.15 -8.29 -9.17
N GLU A 45 1.61 -7.66 -10.25
CA GLU A 45 2.85 -6.87 -10.26
C GLU A 45 2.76 -5.65 -9.33
N LYS A 46 1.62 -4.93 -9.36
CA LYS A 46 1.35 -3.79 -8.48
C LYS A 46 1.26 -4.21 -7.02
N MET A 47 0.61 -5.33 -6.74
CA MET A 47 0.55 -5.91 -5.39
C MET A 47 1.93 -6.38 -4.90
N ASP A 48 2.72 -7.02 -5.76
CA ASP A 48 4.08 -7.47 -5.42
C ASP A 48 4.99 -6.28 -5.07
N LYS A 49 4.81 -5.11 -5.71
CA LYS A 49 5.54 -3.87 -5.37
C LYS A 49 5.28 -3.43 -3.92
N ILE A 50 4.02 -3.42 -3.51
CA ILE A 50 3.61 -3.06 -2.13
C ILE A 50 4.17 -4.10 -1.15
N VAL A 51 3.99 -5.38 -1.45
CA VAL A 51 4.47 -6.49 -0.59
C VAL A 51 5.99 -6.50 -0.46
N LYS A 52 6.73 -6.18 -1.53
CA LYS A 52 8.19 -6.00 -1.47
C LYS A 52 8.59 -4.81 -0.60
N ALA A 53 7.87 -3.69 -0.71
CA ALA A 53 8.16 -2.53 0.12
C ALA A 53 7.89 -2.79 1.61
N ILE A 54 6.81 -3.51 1.93
CA ILE A 54 6.52 -3.97 3.31
C ILE A 54 7.63 -4.91 3.80
N GLN A 55 8.07 -5.88 2.99
CA GLN A 55 9.15 -6.80 3.38
C GLN A 55 10.50 -6.10 3.55
N ALA A 56 10.80 -5.08 2.74
CA ALA A 56 12.04 -4.31 2.85
C ALA A 56 12.03 -3.31 4.02
N ALA A 57 10.85 -2.98 4.54
CA ALA A 57 10.68 -2.12 5.71
C ALA A 57 10.61 -2.90 7.03
N LYS A 58 10.62 -4.24 6.96
CA LYS A 58 10.80 -5.11 8.13
C LYS A 58 12.23 -5.09 8.65
#